data_AF-A0A5N5T7D5-F1
#
_entry.id   AF-A0A5N5T7D5-F1
#
_cell.length_a   1.000
_cell.length_b   1.000
_cell.length_c   1.000
_cell.angle_alpha   90.00
_cell.angle_beta   90.00
_cell.angle_gamma   90.00
#
_symmetry.space_group_name_H-M   'P 1'
#
loop_
_entity.id
_entity.type
_entity.pdbx_description
1 polymer ?
#
loop_
_entity_poly.entity_id
_entity_poly.type
_entity_poly.pdbx_seq_one_letter_code
_entity_poly.pdbx_strand_id
1 'polypeptide(L)'
;MFKKGTTTTDVKKSQQKCIDLKRDTPTRLKHLKTVLENPDVADTKLFLDSNFSVVFHLFYEAFITAEGNLKQKGAFAVQRSHREDLENCLFFLDRILCLLPELLKQRWQCNSLTHIFKKLLHPNNTIRLKRESMRLFLLWYMIVGENKTDDMDCLFASLIDGFPIPPPPVHLIDSKGSKVSWIEPSPIITPSSTEKTPEDIAAYMLKYFLEFMVSQVRRVEWKDKINQHPKAFSYVLGRFRYIYLPYIFPNFNPKNSIYKPNLELPELRTSPSVNQFGSCPVVLVEWIKKHISVVPRKQENLQHTPSLGEEDGRKSAHSETGHETSNASDQDSISSAFYTNDESSALEDLKMVREILFSSRENVDFIHEVFRQALRLCFRYSSAMKAVIHCYCDWIKMTSPELPPFMLEPNEGGRGESDPEGDLSRRLRNDSYIGAMSTELHVRAGLQNVLQVFVTSAANVFLLVVSPDYARLLDEQVDLCKLVLNIYRYMVMNSRMEQKT
;
A
#
# COMPACT_ATOMS: atom_id res chain seq x y z
N MET A 1 22.08 30.37 9.95
CA MET A 1 21.89 30.11 11.39
C MET A 1 21.81 28.59 11.56
N PHE A 2 22.92 27.96 11.98
CA PHE A 2 23.00 26.50 12.10
C PHE A 2 22.05 26.03 13.23
N LYS A 3 21.11 25.12 12.93
CA LYS A 3 20.32 24.43 13.98
C LYS A 3 21.31 23.63 14.83
N LYS A 4 21.57 24.11 16.04
CA LYS A 4 22.37 23.40 17.05
C LYS A 4 21.61 22.11 17.38
N GLY A 5 22.20 20.94 17.09
CA GLY A 5 21.58 19.65 17.38
C GLY A 5 21.29 19.53 18.88
N THR A 6 20.08 19.11 19.23
CA THR A 6 19.64 18.84 20.61
C THR A 6 20.57 17.81 21.23
N THR A 7 21.23 18.13 22.34
CA THR A 7 22.16 17.19 22.99
C THR A 7 21.40 16.11 23.78
N THR A 8 21.98 14.92 23.98
CA THR A 8 21.37 13.84 24.78
C THR A 8 20.97 14.30 26.19
N THR A 9 21.73 15.23 26.78
CA THR A 9 21.42 15.84 28.08
C THR A 9 20.15 16.70 28.04
N ASP A 10 19.86 17.37 26.92
CA ASP A 10 18.67 18.18 26.74
C ASP A 10 17.41 17.33 26.55
N VAL A 11 17.54 16.15 25.92
CA VAL A 11 16.45 15.18 25.77
C VAL A 11 16.02 14.64 27.14
N LYS A 12 16.95 14.19 28.00
CA LYS A 12 16.64 13.69 29.34
C LYS A 12 15.94 14.73 30.23
N LYS A 13 16.38 16.00 30.16
CA LYS A 13 15.69 17.10 30.85
C LYS A 13 14.26 17.30 30.32
N SER A 14 14.07 17.15 29.01
CA SER A 14 12.76 17.27 28.38
C SER A 14 11.83 16.10 28.75
N GLN A 15 12.35 14.87 28.86
CA GLN A 15 11.60 13.72 29.37
C GLN A 15 10.99 14.02 30.75
N GLN A 16 11.80 14.52 31.69
CA GLN A 16 11.31 14.86 33.03
C GLN A 16 10.29 16.00 33.02
N LYS A 17 10.52 17.05 32.22
CA LYS A 17 9.60 18.20 32.13
C LYS A 17 8.29 17.88 31.41
N CYS A 18 8.29 16.91 30.50
CA CYS A 18 7.10 16.46 29.78
C CYS A 18 6.06 15.82 30.72
N ILE A 19 6.53 15.05 31.70
CA ILE A 19 5.66 14.31 32.64
C ILE A 19 5.38 15.06 33.95
N ASP A 20 6.02 16.21 34.17
CA ASP A 20 5.83 17.05 35.34
C ASP A 20 4.45 17.73 35.34
N LEU A 21 3.51 17.19 36.12
CA LEU A 21 2.13 17.68 36.22
C LEU A 21 2.01 19.10 36.81
N LYS A 22 3.08 19.65 37.40
CA LYS A 22 3.10 21.03 37.88
C LYS A 22 3.26 22.04 36.74
N ARG A 23 3.66 21.60 35.55
CA ARG A 23 3.81 22.43 34.36
C ARG A 23 2.50 22.51 33.58
N ASP A 24 2.28 23.65 32.96
CA ASP A 24 1.15 23.86 32.06
C ASP A 24 1.24 22.97 30.81
N THR A 25 0.08 22.67 30.24
CA THR A 25 -0.06 21.79 29.06
C THR A 25 0.78 22.25 27.86
N PRO A 26 0.75 23.54 27.44
CA PRO A 26 1.61 24.02 26.34
C PRO A 26 3.11 23.78 26.56
N THR A 27 3.62 24.03 27.77
CA THR A 27 5.03 23.76 28.11
C THR A 27 5.35 22.27 28.00
N ARG A 28 4.47 21.41 28.51
CA ARG A 28 4.65 19.95 28.44
C ARG A 28 4.65 19.44 27.00
N LEU A 29 3.77 19.98 26.13
CA LEU A 29 3.72 19.63 24.70
C LEU A 29 5.00 19.99 23.95
N LYS A 30 5.61 21.15 24.25
CA LYS A 30 6.92 21.53 23.67
C LYS A 30 8.02 20.53 24.04
N HIS A 31 8.05 20.07 25.29
CA HIS A 31 8.98 19.06 25.72
C HIS A 31 8.66 17.68 25.13
N LEU A 32 7.38 17.31 25.01
CA LEU A 32 6.97 16.09 24.33
C LEU A 32 7.48 16.06 22.89
N LYS A 33 7.30 17.15 22.14
CA LYS A 33 7.83 17.28 20.78
C LYS A 33 9.34 17.06 20.73
N THR A 34 10.09 17.69 21.64
CA THR A 34 11.55 17.52 21.73
C THR A 34 11.94 16.07 22.01
N VAL A 35 11.21 15.37 22.88
CA VAL A 35 11.47 13.95 23.18
C VAL A 35 11.14 13.06 21.99
N LEU A 36 10.03 13.31 21.31
CA LEU A 36 9.59 12.49 20.18
C LEU A 36 10.41 12.71 18.90
N GLU A 37 11.03 13.89 18.74
CA GLU A 37 11.99 14.21 17.68
C GLU A 37 13.39 13.64 17.92
N ASN A 38 13.63 12.97 19.07
CA ASN A 38 14.92 12.33 19.35
C ASN A 38 15.21 11.25 18.27
N PRO A 39 16.37 11.31 17.58
CA PRO A 39 16.75 10.30 16.60
C PRO A 39 17.03 8.93 17.24
N ASP A 40 17.33 8.87 18.54
CA ASP A 40 17.43 7.62 19.28
C ASP A 40 16.02 7.04 19.53
N VAL A 41 15.60 6.18 18.61
CA VAL A 41 14.30 5.50 18.65
C VAL A 41 14.18 4.59 19.87
N ALA A 42 15.28 3.97 20.31
CA ALA A 42 15.27 3.07 21.46
C ALA A 42 15.03 3.84 22.77
N ASP A 43 15.74 4.96 22.98
CA ASP A 43 15.52 5.84 24.14
C ASP A 43 14.09 6.42 24.15
N THR A 44 13.61 6.85 22.98
CA THR A 44 12.23 7.37 22.83
C THR A 44 11.19 6.30 23.17
N LYS A 45 11.38 5.07 22.68
CA LYS A 45 10.48 3.94 22.98
C LYS A 45 10.49 3.61 24.47
N LEU A 46 11.66 3.55 25.11
CA LEU A 46 11.77 3.30 26.56
C LEU A 46 11.04 4.36 27.39
N PHE A 47 11.16 5.64 27.02
CA PHE A 47 10.42 6.72 27.64
C PHE A 47 8.91 6.53 27.49
N LEU A 48 8.43 6.18 26.29
CA LEU A 48 7.01 5.94 26.04
C LEU A 48 6.49 4.70 26.77
N ASP A 49 7.22 3.59 26.76
CA ASP A 49 6.85 2.36 27.48
C ASP A 49 6.70 2.62 29.00
N SER A 50 7.45 3.57 29.54
CA SER A 50 7.37 3.94 30.96
C SER A 50 6.26 4.97 31.27
N ASN A 51 5.83 5.76 30.28
CA ASN A 51 4.97 6.93 30.48
C ASN A 51 3.74 6.98 29.55
N PHE A 52 3.39 5.86 28.91
CA PHE A 52 2.40 5.79 27.82
C PHE A 52 1.07 6.46 28.17
N SER A 53 0.56 6.24 29.38
CA SER A 53 -0.73 6.79 29.81
C SER A 53 -0.70 8.31 29.95
N VAL A 54 0.37 8.86 30.53
CA VAL A 54 0.52 10.31 30.75
C VAL A 54 0.73 11.02 29.40
N VAL A 55 1.54 10.42 28.52
CA VAL A 55 1.80 10.96 27.19
C VAL A 55 0.55 10.92 26.32
N PHE A 56 -0.20 9.81 26.33
CA PHE A 56 -1.43 9.71 25.55
C PHE A 56 -2.49 10.70 26.03
N HIS A 57 -2.66 10.87 27.34
CA HIS A 57 -3.57 11.86 27.89
C HIS A 57 -3.20 13.28 27.45
N LEU A 58 -1.91 13.64 27.54
CA LEU A 58 -1.40 14.93 27.07
C LEU A 58 -1.65 15.16 25.57
N PHE A 59 -1.41 14.13 24.75
CA PHE A 59 -1.73 14.17 23.32
C PHE A 59 -3.24 14.35 23.07
N TYR A 60 -4.08 13.60 23.79
CA TYR A 60 -5.52 13.65 23.59
C TYR A 60 -6.09 15.03 23.92
N GLU A 61 -5.68 15.63 25.05
CA GLU A 61 -6.06 17.01 25.41
C GLU A 61 -5.62 18.04 24.36
N ALA A 62 -4.40 17.87 23.84
CA ALA A 62 -3.88 18.74 22.78
C ALA A 62 -4.71 18.61 21.49
N PHE A 63 -5.08 17.39 21.10
CA PHE A 63 -5.89 17.14 19.91
C PHE A 63 -7.28 17.78 20.05
N ILE A 64 -7.97 17.57 21.17
CA ILE A 64 -9.30 18.16 21.42
C ILE A 64 -9.24 19.69 21.41
N THR A 65 -8.18 20.27 21.96
CA THR A 65 -7.95 21.72 21.95
C THR A 65 -7.70 22.24 20.54
N ALA A 66 -6.83 21.59 19.77
CA ALA A 66 -6.54 21.95 18.38
C ALA A 66 -7.79 21.86 17.49
N GLU A 67 -8.58 20.79 17.65
CA GLU A 67 -9.86 20.62 16.96
C GLU A 67 -10.86 21.74 17.30
N GLY A 68 -11.02 22.06 18.59
CA GLY A 68 -11.90 23.13 19.05
C GLY A 68 -11.50 24.51 18.51
N ASN A 69 -10.20 24.78 18.44
CA ASN A 69 -9.66 26.03 17.93
C ASN A 69 -9.82 26.19 16.42
N LEU A 70 -9.70 25.11 15.64
CA LEU A 70 -9.90 25.11 14.19
C LEU A 70 -11.36 25.39 13.78
N LYS A 71 -12.32 25.14 14.68
CA LYS A 71 -13.74 25.47 14.47
C LYS A 71 -14.05 26.96 14.66
N GLN A 72 -13.18 27.70 15.34
CA GLN A 72 -13.38 29.13 15.58
C GLN A 72 -12.97 29.94 14.35
N LYS A 73 -13.73 30.99 14.01
CA LYS A 73 -13.33 31.96 12.99
C LYS A 73 -12.27 32.90 13.57
N GLY A 74 -11.25 33.23 12.79
CA GLY A 74 -10.18 34.13 13.24
C GLY A 74 -9.32 34.65 12.10
N ALA A 75 -8.41 35.57 12.42
CA ALA A 75 -7.44 36.08 11.46
C ALA A 75 -6.56 34.96 10.87
N PHE A 76 -6.01 35.19 9.67
CA PHE A 76 -5.20 34.19 8.97
C PHE A 76 -4.03 33.64 9.80
N ALA A 77 -3.32 34.51 10.54
CA ALA A 77 -2.21 34.08 11.40
C ALA A 77 -2.66 33.15 12.54
N VAL A 78 -3.85 33.39 13.11
CA VAL A 78 -4.44 32.55 14.15
C VAL A 78 -4.84 31.19 13.58
N GLN A 79 -5.48 31.19 12.40
CA GLN A 79 -5.82 29.96 11.69
C GLN A 79 -4.59 29.12 11.32
N ARG A 80 -3.50 29.78 10.92
CA ARG A 80 -2.22 29.12 10.65
C ARG A 80 -1.66 28.45 11.91
N SER A 81 -1.64 29.16 13.05
CA SER A 81 -1.21 28.59 14.33
C SER A 81 -2.05 27.36 14.71
N HIS A 82 -3.37 27.43 14.56
CA HIS A 82 -4.26 26.31 14.87
C HIS A 82 -4.01 25.10 13.97
N ARG A 83 -3.62 25.31 12.71
CA ARG A 83 -3.20 24.24 11.79
C ARG A 83 -1.88 23.62 12.22
N GLU A 84 -0.90 24.43 12.62
CA GLU A 84 0.38 23.94 13.16
C GLU A 84 0.18 23.12 14.44
N ASP A 85 -0.76 23.49 15.30
CA ASP A 85 -1.12 22.70 16.49
C ASP A 85 -1.70 21.33 16.11
N LEU A 86 -2.56 21.25 15.10
CA LEU A 86 -3.06 19.98 14.57
C LEU A 86 -1.93 19.15 13.96
N GLU A 87 -1.05 19.75 13.16
CA GLU A 87 0.13 19.07 12.59
C GLU A 87 1.01 18.45 13.70
N ASN A 88 1.24 19.17 14.79
CA ASN A 88 1.95 18.63 15.96
C ASN A 88 1.19 17.44 16.59
N CYS A 89 -0.14 17.51 16.69
CA CYS A 89 -0.94 16.40 17.20
C CYS A 89 -0.86 15.16 16.29
N LEU A 90 -0.90 15.33 14.96
CA LEU A 90 -0.73 14.23 14.01
C LEU A 90 0.66 13.60 14.12
N PHE A 91 1.70 14.42 14.31
CA PHE A 91 3.05 13.93 14.60
C PHE A 91 3.11 13.13 15.92
N PHE A 92 2.48 13.62 16.99
CA PHE A 92 2.44 12.87 18.25
C PHE A 92 1.70 11.54 18.09
N LEU A 93 0.57 11.53 17.39
CA LEU A 93 -0.18 10.31 17.08
C LEU A 93 0.68 9.32 16.29
N ASP A 94 1.37 9.77 15.25
CA ASP A 94 2.28 8.95 14.45
C ASP A 94 3.32 8.23 15.33
N ARG A 95 3.97 8.98 16.23
CA ARG A 95 5.00 8.42 17.13
C ARG A 95 4.42 7.48 18.17
N ILE A 96 3.25 7.78 18.74
CA ILE A 96 2.53 6.89 19.65
C ILE A 96 2.19 5.57 18.95
N LEU A 97 1.66 5.63 17.72
CA LEU A 97 1.29 4.45 16.94
C LEU A 97 2.52 3.60 16.59
N CYS A 98 3.61 4.22 16.15
CA CYS A 98 4.83 3.49 15.78
C CYS A 98 5.52 2.84 16.97
N LEU A 99 5.54 3.50 18.14
CA LEU A 99 6.40 3.12 19.27
C LEU A 99 5.70 2.32 20.36
N LEU A 100 4.36 2.29 20.40
CA LEU A 100 3.57 1.51 21.38
C LEU A 100 2.70 0.40 20.77
N PRO A 101 3.19 -0.39 19.78
CA PRO A 101 2.35 -1.32 19.06
C PRO A 101 1.85 -2.49 19.93
N GLU A 102 2.59 -2.87 20.98
CA GLU A 102 2.18 -3.93 21.90
C GLU A 102 0.89 -3.58 22.67
N LEU A 103 0.76 -2.33 23.12
CA LEU A 103 -0.43 -1.86 23.83
C LEU A 103 -1.61 -1.73 22.87
N LEU A 104 -1.37 -1.15 21.69
CA LEU A 104 -2.38 -0.91 20.68
C LEU A 104 -2.98 -2.22 20.15
N LYS A 105 -2.14 -3.26 19.95
CA LYS A 105 -2.59 -4.62 19.60
C LYS A 105 -3.60 -5.19 20.62
N GLN A 106 -3.51 -4.77 21.88
CA GLN A 106 -4.43 -5.16 22.96
C GLN A 106 -5.61 -4.17 23.12
N ARG A 107 -5.90 -3.36 22.09
CA ARG A 107 -6.97 -2.35 22.08
C ARG A 107 -6.81 -1.24 23.12
N TRP A 108 -5.59 -0.99 23.61
CA TRP A 108 -5.36 0.14 24.51
C TRP A 108 -5.78 1.45 23.83
N GLN A 109 -6.59 2.26 24.53
CA GLN A 109 -7.16 3.52 24.04
C GLN A 109 -7.96 3.42 22.73
N CYS A 110 -8.47 2.23 22.38
CA CYS A 110 -9.18 2.00 21.12
C CYS A 110 -10.37 2.96 20.93
N ASN A 111 -11.18 3.20 21.97
CA ASN A 111 -12.34 4.10 21.87
C ASN A 111 -11.93 5.55 21.58
N SER A 112 -10.89 6.05 22.26
CA SER A 112 -10.34 7.39 22.07
C SER A 112 -9.77 7.55 20.66
N LEU A 113 -9.05 6.55 20.16
CA LEU A 113 -8.51 6.52 18.81
C LEU A 113 -9.61 6.44 17.75
N THR A 114 -10.63 5.59 17.93
CA THR A 114 -11.81 5.54 17.05
C THR A 114 -12.48 6.92 16.98
N HIS A 115 -12.65 7.61 18.11
CA HIS A 115 -13.23 8.95 18.14
C HIS A 115 -12.37 9.97 17.36
N ILE A 116 -11.04 9.95 17.53
CA ILE A 116 -10.12 10.79 16.76
C ILE A 116 -10.22 10.49 15.26
N PHE A 117 -10.18 9.22 14.86
CA PHE A 117 -10.22 8.83 13.45
C PHE A 117 -11.57 9.11 12.78
N LYS A 118 -12.70 8.99 13.50
CA LYS A 118 -14.02 9.42 13.01
C LYS A 118 -14.05 10.89 12.60
N LYS A 119 -13.27 11.76 13.26
CA LYS A 119 -13.15 13.19 12.92
C LYS A 119 -12.12 13.45 11.82
N LEU A 120 -10.98 12.78 11.88
CA LEU A 120 -9.89 12.93 10.92
C LEU A 120 -10.27 12.42 9.52
N LEU A 121 -11.01 11.32 9.45
CA LEU A 121 -11.48 10.69 8.20
C LEU A 121 -12.85 11.19 7.74
N HIS A 122 -13.38 12.26 8.35
CA HIS A 122 -14.67 12.81 7.95
C HIS A 122 -14.67 13.19 6.45
N PRO A 123 -15.69 12.81 5.64
CA PRO A 123 -15.68 12.97 4.18
C PRO A 123 -15.53 14.43 3.73
N ASN A 124 -16.06 15.37 4.52
CA ASN A 124 -15.96 16.81 4.27
C ASN A 124 -14.65 17.47 4.74
N ASN A 125 -13.64 16.70 5.13
CA ASN A 125 -12.29 17.23 5.33
C ASN A 125 -11.57 17.47 3.99
N THR A 126 -10.56 18.35 3.99
CA THR A 126 -9.64 18.50 2.85
C THR A 126 -9.05 17.15 2.44
N ILE A 127 -8.82 16.96 1.14
CA ILE A 127 -8.23 15.72 0.62
C ILE A 127 -6.85 15.45 1.22
N ARG A 128 -6.09 16.52 1.51
CA ARG A 128 -4.78 16.45 2.16
C ARG A 128 -4.89 15.85 3.56
N LEU A 129 -5.82 16.34 4.38
CA LEU A 129 -6.05 15.80 5.73
C LEU A 129 -6.57 14.37 5.68
N LYS A 130 -7.51 14.05 4.78
CA LYS A 130 -8.02 12.68 4.62
C LYS A 130 -6.90 11.70 4.25
N ARG A 131 -5.99 12.08 3.34
CA ARG A 131 -4.84 11.26 2.94
C ARG A 131 -3.88 11.00 4.11
N GLU A 132 -3.50 12.02 4.87
CA GLU A 132 -2.64 11.86 6.05
C GLU A 132 -3.32 11.03 7.14
N SER A 133 -4.62 11.24 7.33
CA SER A 133 -5.43 10.48 8.28
C SER A 133 -5.56 9.01 7.88
N MET A 134 -5.69 8.71 6.58
CA MET A 134 -5.67 7.35 6.05
C MET A 134 -4.34 6.66 6.35
N ARG A 135 -3.22 7.36 6.19
CA ARG A 135 -1.88 6.83 6.51
C ARG A 135 -1.78 6.39 7.97
N LEU A 136 -2.15 7.28 8.90
CA LEU A 136 -2.15 7.01 10.34
C LEU A 136 -3.15 5.92 10.72
N PHE A 137 -4.32 5.91 10.09
CA PHE A 137 -5.33 4.89 10.34
C PHE A 137 -4.86 3.51 9.88
N LEU A 138 -4.26 3.39 8.70
CA LEU A 138 -3.73 2.12 8.21
C LEU A 138 -2.63 1.58 9.13
N LEU A 139 -1.76 2.45 9.62
CA LEU A 139 -0.75 2.12 10.64
C LEU A 139 -1.40 1.55 11.91
N TRP A 140 -2.46 2.19 12.43
CA TRP A 140 -3.18 1.69 13.60
C TRP A 140 -3.92 0.38 13.32
N TYR A 141 -4.61 0.29 12.18
CA TYR A 141 -5.42 -0.86 11.78
C TYR A 141 -4.56 -2.12 11.59
N MET A 142 -3.37 -1.99 11.00
CA MET A 142 -2.43 -3.11 10.83
C MET A 142 -1.81 -3.57 12.15
N ILE A 143 -1.64 -2.66 13.12
CA ILE A 143 -1.15 -3.00 14.47
C ILE A 143 -2.18 -3.81 15.25
N VAL A 144 -3.44 -3.38 15.19
CA VAL A 144 -4.54 -4.04 15.88
C VAL A 144 -4.85 -5.41 15.27
N GLY A 145 -4.80 -5.52 13.94
CA GLY A 145 -4.98 -6.80 13.24
C GLY A 145 -6.35 -7.41 13.54
N GLU A 146 -6.38 -8.72 13.81
CA GLU A 146 -7.63 -9.44 14.13
C GLU A 146 -8.34 -8.95 15.39
N ASN A 147 -7.64 -8.21 16.26
CA ASN A 147 -8.27 -7.58 17.41
C ASN A 147 -9.03 -6.29 17.03
N LYS A 148 -9.35 -6.02 15.76
CA LYS A 148 -10.13 -4.82 15.37
C LYS A 148 -11.54 -4.81 15.96
N THR A 149 -12.15 -3.63 16.04
CA THR A 149 -13.59 -3.48 16.31
C THR A 149 -14.35 -3.29 15.00
N ASP A 150 -15.67 -3.48 15.03
CA ASP A 150 -16.52 -3.26 13.86
C ASP A 150 -16.48 -1.80 13.38
N ASP A 151 -16.38 -0.85 14.31
CA ASP A 151 -16.17 0.57 14.02
C ASP A 151 -14.91 0.81 13.17
N MET A 152 -13.83 0.06 13.43
CA MET A 152 -12.61 0.13 12.62
C MET A 152 -12.82 -0.44 11.23
N ASP A 153 -13.64 -1.49 11.07
CA ASP A 153 -13.99 -2.02 9.75
C ASP A 153 -14.83 -1.03 8.94
N CYS A 154 -15.77 -0.32 9.58
CA CYS A 154 -16.51 0.77 8.93
C CYS A 154 -15.59 1.90 8.49
N LEU A 155 -14.67 2.35 9.37
CA LEU A 155 -13.67 3.37 9.04
C LEU A 155 -12.74 2.92 7.91
N PHE A 156 -12.32 1.65 7.92
CA PHE A 156 -11.48 1.09 6.87
C PHE A 156 -12.22 1.12 5.53
N ALA A 157 -13.49 0.70 5.48
CA ALA A 157 -14.27 0.72 4.25
C ALA A 157 -14.50 2.14 3.71
N SER A 158 -14.61 3.14 4.59
CA SER A 158 -14.81 4.54 4.21
C SER A 158 -13.54 5.31 3.81
N LEU A 159 -12.36 4.68 3.77
CA LEU A 159 -11.10 5.38 3.46
C LEU A 159 -11.05 5.92 2.02
N ILE A 160 -11.76 5.28 1.09
CA ILE A 160 -11.83 5.68 -0.31
C ILE A 160 -13.29 6.03 -0.62
N ASP A 161 -13.54 7.32 -0.83
CA ASP A 161 -14.88 7.82 -1.15
C ASP A 161 -15.44 7.13 -2.40
N GLY A 162 -16.73 6.80 -2.36
CA GLY A 162 -17.46 6.16 -3.47
C GLY A 162 -17.59 4.65 -3.38
N PHE A 163 -16.76 3.96 -2.57
CA PHE A 163 -16.94 2.54 -2.29
C PHE A 163 -18.06 2.31 -1.26
N PRO A 164 -18.86 1.22 -1.40
CA PRO A 164 -19.90 0.92 -0.42
C PRO A 164 -19.32 0.66 0.97
N ILE A 165 -19.92 1.30 1.97
CA ILE A 165 -19.59 1.10 3.37
C ILE A 165 -20.55 0.04 3.91
N PRO A 166 -20.06 -1.03 4.58
CA PRO A 166 -20.92 -1.97 5.28
C PRO A 166 -21.86 -1.22 6.22
N PRO A 167 -23.15 -1.60 6.32
CA PRO A 167 -24.06 -0.97 7.27
C PRO A 167 -23.47 -1.09 8.68
N PRO A 168 -23.56 -0.03 9.50
CA PRO A 168 -23.05 -0.09 10.86
C PRO A 168 -23.69 -1.27 11.61
N PRO A 169 -22.96 -1.93 12.51
CA PRO A 169 -23.55 -2.95 13.36
C PRO A 169 -24.76 -2.37 14.07
N VAL A 170 -25.87 -3.10 14.08
CA VAL A 170 -27.04 -2.73 14.86
C VAL A 170 -26.64 -2.83 16.33
N HIS A 171 -26.09 -1.75 16.89
CA HIS A 171 -25.77 -1.72 18.32
C HIS A 171 -27.09 -1.84 19.08
N LEU A 172 -27.16 -2.93 19.85
CA LEU A 172 -28.17 -3.26 20.83
C LEU A 172 -28.65 -1.98 21.53
N ILE A 173 -29.94 -1.71 21.40
CA ILE A 173 -30.66 -0.75 22.22
C ILE A 173 -30.39 -1.16 23.67
N ASP A 174 -29.58 -0.39 24.38
CA ASP A 174 -29.32 -0.63 25.80
C ASP A 174 -30.68 -0.60 26.53
N SER A 175 -31.00 -1.66 27.25
CA SER A 175 -32.29 -1.87 27.94
C SER A 175 -32.47 -0.95 29.16
N LYS A 176 -31.75 0.18 29.19
CA LYS A 176 -31.76 1.16 30.27
C LYS A 176 -31.74 2.60 29.74
N GLY A 177 -32.66 2.94 28.83
CA GLY A 177 -33.28 4.27 28.69
C GLY A 177 -32.39 5.52 28.61
N SER A 178 -31.08 5.38 28.48
CA SER A 178 -30.11 6.47 28.48
C SER A 178 -29.67 6.63 27.05
N LYS A 179 -30.27 7.56 26.32
CA LYS A 179 -29.74 8.00 25.02
C LYS A 179 -28.39 8.67 25.29
N VAL A 180 -27.31 7.89 25.29
CA VAL A 180 -25.98 8.44 25.05
C VAL A 180 -26.03 8.96 23.62
N SER A 181 -26.31 10.25 23.50
CA SER A 181 -26.26 10.99 22.25
C SER A 181 -24.83 10.96 21.76
N TRP A 182 -24.52 10.06 20.83
CA TRP A 182 -23.24 10.09 20.12
C TRP A 182 -23.13 11.45 19.44
N ILE A 183 -22.16 12.28 19.85
CA ILE A 183 -21.84 13.52 19.14
C ILE A 183 -21.38 13.10 17.74
N GLU A 184 -22.16 13.47 16.73
CA GLU A 184 -21.81 13.19 15.35
C GLU A 184 -20.50 13.91 15.00
N PRO A 185 -19.49 13.20 14.46
CA PRO A 185 -18.21 13.81 14.14
C PRO A 185 -18.42 14.91 13.09
N SER A 186 -17.82 16.08 13.30
CA SER A 186 -17.82 17.18 12.35
C SER A 186 -16.44 17.33 11.69
N PRO A 187 -16.37 17.89 10.46
CA PRO A 187 -15.09 18.10 9.79
C PRO A 187 -14.19 19.05 10.59
N ILE A 188 -12.88 18.79 10.56
CA ILE A 188 -11.85 19.59 11.22
C ILE A 188 -11.40 20.74 10.32
N ILE A 189 -11.10 20.44 9.05
CA ILE A 189 -10.69 21.44 8.05
C ILE A 189 -11.48 21.19 6.78
N THR A 190 -12.39 22.10 6.46
CA THR A 190 -13.21 22.02 5.25
C THR A 190 -12.45 22.53 4.01
N PRO A 191 -12.70 21.96 2.81
CA PRO A 191 -12.15 22.47 1.56
C PRO A 191 -12.52 23.94 1.31
N SER A 192 -11.59 24.72 0.76
CA SER A 192 -11.88 26.05 0.22
C SER A 192 -12.37 25.97 -1.22
N SER A 193 -13.17 26.92 -1.69
CA SER A 193 -13.67 26.98 -3.07
C SER A 193 -12.57 27.07 -4.15
N THR A 194 -11.35 27.43 -3.78
CA THR A 194 -10.18 27.54 -4.67
C THR A 194 -9.29 26.29 -4.66
N GLU A 195 -9.61 25.26 -3.87
CA GLU A 195 -8.79 24.05 -3.76
C GLU A 195 -8.97 23.16 -4.99
N LYS A 196 -7.88 22.91 -5.74
CA LYS A 196 -7.91 21.98 -6.88
C LYS A 196 -8.10 20.55 -6.38
N THR A 197 -9.15 19.88 -6.87
CA THR A 197 -9.40 18.46 -6.60
C THR A 197 -8.90 17.60 -7.76
N PRO A 198 -8.39 16.39 -7.49
CA PRO A 198 -8.12 15.41 -8.55
C PRO A 198 -9.39 15.09 -9.35
N GLU A 199 -9.24 14.80 -10.64
CA GLU A 199 -10.37 14.40 -11.51
C GLU A 199 -10.99 13.07 -11.05
N ASP A 200 -10.14 12.11 -10.67
CA ASP A 200 -10.54 10.81 -10.15
C ASP A 200 -10.05 10.65 -8.70
N ILE A 201 -10.88 11.12 -7.76
CA ILE A 201 -10.57 11.12 -6.33
C ILE A 201 -10.40 9.69 -5.81
N ALA A 202 -11.22 8.74 -6.28
CA ALA A 202 -11.16 7.36 -5.83
C ALA A 202 -9.83 6.70 -6.23
N ALA A 203 -9.41 6.84 -7.50
CA ALA A 203 -8.13 6.32 -7.95
C ALA A 203 -6.93 7.02 -7.28
N TYR A 204 -7.03 8.34 -7.05
CA TYR A 204 -6.02 9.10 -6.31
C TYR A 204 -5.85 8.57 -4.88
N MET A 205 -6.94 8.40 -4.14
CA MET A 205 -6.92 7.91 -2.77
C MET A 205 -6.48 6.44 -2.71
N LEU A 206 -6.92 5.60 -3.66
CA LEU A 206 -6.48 4.21 -3.76
C LEU A 206 -4.96 4.09 -3.98
N LYS A 207 -4.36 4.98 -4.77
CA LYS A 207 -2.90 4.99 -5.00
C LYS A 207 -2.15 5.16 -3.68
N TYR A 208 -2.54 6.15 -2.88
CA TYR A 208 -1.91 6.39 -1.57
C TYR A 208 -2.25 5.30 -0.56
N PHE A 209 -3.47 4.77 -0.59
CA PHE A 209 -3.87 3.63 0.24
C PHE A 209 -2.91 2.44 0.03
N LEU A 210 -2.69 2.04 -1.21
CA LEU A 210 -1.79 0.92 -1.55
C LEU A 210 -0.33 1.22 -1.21
N GLU A 211 0.11 2.47 -1.33
CA GLU A 211 1.45 2.91 -0.92
C GLU A 211 1.63 2.87 0.60
N PHE A 212 0.63 3.33 1.36
CA PHE A 212 0.66 3.33 2.83
C PHE A 212 0.50 1.94 3.42
N MET A 213 -0.23 1.04 2.78
CA MET A 213 -0.26 -0.38 3.17
C MET A 213 1.13 -1.00 3.25
N VAL A 214 2.09 -0.51 2.45
CA VAL A 214 3.47 -1.01 2.42
C VAL A 214 4.37 -0.15 3.29
N SER A 215 4.49 1.14 2.96
CA SER A 215 5.45 2.07 3.57
C SER A 215 5.27 2.28 5.08
N GLN A 216 4.10 1.96 5.63
CA GLN A 216 3.84 2.10 7.06
C GLN A 216 4.25 0.88 7.88
N VAL A 217 4.40 -0.30 7.26
CA VAL A 217 4.61 -1.58 7.96
C VAL A 217 5.89 -1.55 8.80
N ARG A 218 7.00 -1.18 8.16
CA ARG A 218 8.32 -1.21 8.79
C ARG A 218 8.58 -0.07 9.77
N ARG A 219 7.72 0.94 9.81
CA ARG A 219 7.79 2.05 10.77
C ARG A 219 7.36 1.62 12.18
N VAL A 220 6.64 0.50 12.29
CA VAL A 220 6.18 -0.03 13.57
C VAL A 220 7.31 -0.72 14.32
N GLU A 221 7.62 -0.22 15.50
CA GLU A 221 8.68 -0.70 16.39
C GLU A 221 8.19 -1.84 17.28
N TRP A 222 7.87 -2.98 16.66
CA TRP A 222 7.56 -4.21 17.39
C TRP A 222 8.79 -4.78 18.11
N LYS A 223 8.56 -5.47 19.23
CA LYS A 223 9.56 -6.35 19.84
C LYS A 223 10.01 -7.48 18.89
N ASP A 224 9.09 -8.02 18.09
CA ASP A 224 9.32 -9.08 17.10
C ASP A 224 9.03 -8.59 15.67
N LYS A 225 9.92 -7.75 15.14
CA LYS A 225 9.73 -7.12 13.81
C LYS A 225 9.60 -8.15 12.69
N ILE A 226 10.46 -9.17 12.71
CA ILE A 226 10.59 -10.18 11.66
C ILE A 226 9.25 -10.89 11.41
N ASN A 227 8.53 -11.27 12.47
CA ASN A 227 7.25 -11.95 12.31
C ASN A 227 6.06 -10.99 12.21
N GLN A 228 6.10 -9.84 12.88
CA GLN A 228 4.94 -8.93 12.92
C GLN A 228 4.79 -8.13 11.62
N HIS A 229 5.89 -7.70 10.97
CA HIS A 229 5.81 -6.90 9.74
C HIS A 229 5.10 -7.64 8.59
N PRO A 230 5.48 -8.88 8.21
CA PRO A 230 4.78 -9.63 7.17
C PRO A 230 3.32 -9.93 7.55
N LYS A 231 3.04 -10.20 8.83
CA LYS A 231 1.67 -10.47 9.32
C LYS A 231 0.78 -9.23 9.20
N ALA A 232 1.29 -8.06 9.60
CA ALA A 232 0.58 -6.79 9.52
C ALA A 232 0.24 -6.44 8.07
N PHE A 233 1.19 -6.58 7.15
CA PHE A 233 0.95 -6.37 5.72
C PHE A 233 -0.09 -7.37 5.17
N SER A 234 0.10 -8.66 5.43
CA SER A 234 -0.80 -9.72 4.94
C SER A 234 -2.23 -9.52 5.43
N TYR A 235 -2.39 -9.09 6.68
CA TYR A 235 -3.69 -8.76 7.25
C TYR A 235 -4.38 -7.63 6.47
N VAL A 236 -3.72 -6.49 6.28
CA VAL A 236 -4.33 -5.37 5.55
C VAL A 236 -4.59 -5.72 4.09
N LEU A 237 -3.71 -6.47 3.44
CA LEU A 237 -3.93 -6.98 2.08
C LEU A 237 -5.18 -7.86 1.99
N GLY A 238 -5.38 -8.75 2.97
CA GLY A 238 -6.60 -9.55 3.07
C GLY A 238 -7.86 -8.69 3.21
N ARG A 239 -7.83 -7.66 4.07
CA ARG A 239 -8.95 -6.72 4.25
C ARG A 239 -9.22 -5.88 3.01
N PHE A 240 -8.17 -5.41 2.33
CA PHE A 240 -8.30 -4.73 1.04
C PHE A 240 -8.98 -5.62 0.00
N ARG A 241 -8.53 -6.88 -0.15
CA ARG A 241 -9.13 -7.84 -1.08
C ARG A 241 -10.59 -8.14 -0.75
N TYR A 242 -10.94 -8.18 0.53
CA TYR A 242 -12.31 -8.42 0.94
C TYR A 242 -13.24 -7.23 0.64
N ILE A 243 -12.78 -6.00 0.92
CA ILE A 243 -13.64 -4.81 0.90
C ILE A 243 -13.65 -4.12 -0.47
N TYR A 244 -12.48 -3.92 -1.09
CA TYR A 244 -12.36 -3.06 -2.28
C TYR A 244 -12.32 -3.84 -3.60
N LEU A 245 -11.68 -5.01 -3.61
CA LEU A 245 -11.48 -5.79 -4.84
C LEU A 245 -12.78 -6.15 -5.59
N PRO A 246 -13.89 -6.54 -4.92
CA PRO A 246 -15.14 -6.86 -5.61
C PRO A 246 -15.72 -5.68 -6.40
N TYR A 247 -15.36 -4.45 -6.02
CA TYR A 247 -15.82 -3.24 -6.70
C TYR A 247 -14.84 -2.79 -7.79
N ILE A 248 -13.53 -2.93 -7.55
CA ILE A 248 -12.50 -2.65 -8.56
C ILE A 248 -12.63 -3.63 -9.73
N PHE A 249 -12.86 -4.91 -9.45
CA PHE A 249 -13.03 -5.98 -10.42
C PHE A 249 -14.30 -6.82 -10.13
N PRO A 250 -15.49 -6.37 -10.56
CA PRO A 250 -16.77 -7.04 -10.28
C PRO A 250 -16.87 -8.48 -10.79
N ASN A 251 -16.09 -8.83 -11.82
CA ASN A 251 -16.09 -10.16 -12.40
C ASN A 251 -14.95 -11.05 -11.87
N PHE A 252 -14.29 -10.66 -10.77
CA PHE A 252 -13.20 -11.42 -10.15
C PHE A 252 -13.70 -12.81 -9.76
N ASN A 253 -13.03 -13.85 -10.23
CA ASN A 253 -13.40 -15.23 -9.94
C ASN A 253 -12.31 -15.92 -9.11
N PRO A 254 -12.52 -16.16 -7.80
CA PRO A 254 -11.53 -16.82 -6.95
C PRO A 254 -11.33 -18.31 -7.29
N LYS A 255 -12.16 -18.89 -8.16
CA LYS A 255 -12.00 -20.27 -8.64
C LYS A 255 -11.01 -20.38 -9.80
N ASN A 256 -10.69 -19.27 -10.48
CA ASN A 256 -9.68 -19.28 -11.52
C ASN A 256 -8.31 -19.46 -10.87
N SER A 257 -7.59 -20.50 -11.29
CA SER A 257 -6.32 -20.87 -10.69
C SER A 257 -5.29 -21.15 -11.75
N ILE A 258 -4.07 -20.63 -11.57
CA ILE A 258 -2.94 -20.98 -12.45
C ILE A 258 -2.58 -22.46 -12.31
N TYR A 259 -2.83 -23.07 -11.16
CA TYR A 259 -2.51 -24.49 -10.91
C TYR A 259 -3.50 -25.44 -11.58
N LYS A 260 -4.63 -24.91 -12.06
CA LYS A 260 -5.64 -25.62 -12.86
C LYS A 260 -6.28 -24.62 -13.85
N PRO A 261 -5.56 -24.27 -14.93
CA PRO A 261 -6.01 -23.24 -15.86
C PRO A 261 -7.39 -23.54 -16.44
N ASN A 262 -8.26 -22.52 -16.49
CA ASN A 262 -9.48 -22.61 -17.29
C ASN A 262 -9.12 -22.36 -18.76
N LEU A 263 -9.37 -23.36 -19.60
CA LEU A 263 -9.08 -23.35 -21.03
C LEU A 263 -10.28 -22.90 -21.89
N GLU A 264 -11.40 -22.53 -21.26
CA GLU A 264 -12.53 -21.93 -21.95
C GLU A 264 -12.11 -20.59 -22.58
N LEU A 265 -12.36 -20.46 -23.89
CA LEU A 265 -12.08 -19.22 -24.61
C LEU A 265 -13.13 -18.16 -24.26
N PRO A 266 -12.72 -16.88 -24.11
CA PRO A 266 -13.67 -15.81 -23.87
C PRO A 266 -14.57 -15.59 -25.10
N GLU A 267 -15.77 -15.07 -24.87
CA GLU A 267 -16.68 -14.68 -25.94
C GLU A 267 -16.40 -13.26 -26.45
N LEU A 268 -16.93 -12.93 -27.63
CA LEU A 268 -16.85 -11.57 -28.17
C LEU A 268 -17.63 -10.60 -27.27
N ARG A 269 -16.95 -9.55 -26.80
CA ARG A 269 -17.53 -8.55 -25.88
C ARG A 269 -17.78 -7.24 -26.62
N THR A 270 -18.86 -6.56 -26.28
CA THR A 270 -19.04 -5.14 -26.61
C THR A 270 -18.29 -4.28 -25.59
N SER A 271 -18.00 -3.02 -25.95
CA SER A 271 -17.30 -2.10 -25.04
C SER A 271 -17.94 -2.13 -23.66
N PRO A 272 -17.18 -2.45 -22.59
CA PRO A 272 -17.74 -2.50 -21.26
C PRO A 272 -18.32 -1.15 -20.87
N SER A 273 -19.39 -1.16 -20.07
CA SER A 273 -19.91 0.03 -19.41
C SER A 273 -18.78 0.74 -18.65
N VAL A 274 -18.87 2.06 -18.54
CA VAL A 274 -17.91 2.87 -17.77
C VAL A 274 -17.80 2.28 -16.37
N ASN A 275 -16.59 1.89 -15.95
CA ASN A 275 -16.37 1.41 -14.59
C ASN A 275 -16.67 2.56 -13.62
N GLN A 276 -17.62 2.36 -12.71
CA GLN A 276 -18.03 3.37 -11.73
C GLN A 276 -16.87 3.85 -10.85
N PHE A 277 -15.83 3.02 -10.69
CA PHE A 277 -14.64 3.30 -9.90
C PHE A 277 -13.46 3.83 -10.72
N GLY A 278 -13.74 4.38 -11.91
CA GLY A 278 -12.77 5.13 -12.70
C GLY A 278 -11.50 4.33 -13.04
N SER A 279 -10.35 4.90 -12.68
CA SER A 279 -9.02 4.37 -12.97
C SER A 279 -8.48 3.46 -11.86
N CYS A 280 -9.29 3.10 -10.85
CA CYS A 280 -8.87 2.20 -9.77
C CYS A 280 -8.28 0.86 -10.25
N PRO A 281 -8.82 0.19 -11.30
CA PRO A 281 -8.20 -1.01 -11.86
C PRO A 281 -6.75 -0.79 -12.31
N VAL A 282 -6.48 0.36 -12.95
CA VAL A 282 -5.13 0.71 -13.44
C VAL A 282 -4.17 0.88 -12.27
N VAL A 283 -4.61 1.58 -11.22
CA VAL A 283 -3.81 1.81 -10.02
C VAL A 283 -3.40 0.48 -9.36
N LEU A 284 -4.35 -0.46 -9.23
CA LEU A 284 -4.05 -1.78 -8.64
C LEU A 284 -3.11 -2.60 -9.53
N VAL A 285 -3.31 -2.60 -10.85
CA VAL A 285 -2.44 -3.32 -11.79
C VAL A 285 -1.01 -2.79 -11.76
N GLU A 286 -0.83 -1.46 -11.79
CA GLU A 286 0.50 -0.85 -11.73
C GLU A 286 1.17 -1.09 -10.37
N TRP A 287 0.41 -1.10 -9.27
CA TRP A 287 0.94 -1.46 -7.95
C TRP A 287 1.42 -2.91 -7.92
N ILE A 288 0.61 -3.87 -8.41
CA ILE A 288 1.02 -5.28 -8.48
C ILE A 288 2.28 -5.44 -9.34
N LYS A 289 2.30 -4.86 -10.55
CA LYS A 289 3.47 -4.85 -11.44
C LYS A 289 4.73 -4.34 -10.73
N LYS A 290 4.64 -3.19 -10.04
CA LYS A 290 5.76 -2.60 -9.29
C LYS A 290 6.36 -3.60 -8.29
N HIS A 291 5.52 -4.38 -7.61
CA HIS A 291 5.96 -5.27 -6.53
C HIS A 291 6.35 -6.68 -6.99
N ILE A 292 5.91 -7.13 -8.17
CA ILE A 292 6.30 -8.44 -8.72
C ILE A 292 7.51 -8.36 -9.65
N SER A 293 7.81 -7.19 -10.21
CA SER A 293 8.99 -6.98 -11.06
C SER A 293 10.27 -7.00 -10.24
N VAL A 294 11.35 -7.57 -10.79
CA VAL A 294 12.68 -7.45 -10.16
C VAL A 294 13.20 -6.05 -10.47
N VAL A 295 13.58 -5.29 -9.44
CA VAL A 295 14.31 -4.03 -9.66
C VAL A 295 15.73 -4.38 -10.10
N PRO A 296 16.18 -3.99 -11.30
CA PRO A 296 17.57 -4.17 -11.68
C PRO A 296 18.42 -3.39 -10.69
N ARG A 297 19.36 -4.05 -10.00
CA ARG A 297 20.43 -3.33 -9.31
C ARG A 297 21.16 -2.54 -10.40
N LYS A 298 21.10 -1.21 -10.38
CA LYS A 298 22.07 -0.41 -11.11
C LYS A 298 23.43 -0.87 -10.60
N GLN A 299 24.21 -1.54 -11.44
CA GLN A 299 25.61 -1.79 -11.14
C GLN A 299 26.24 -0.40 -10.99
N GLU A 300 26.60 -0.05 -9.76
CA GLU A 300 27.61 0.98 -9.55
C GLU A 300 28.88 0.47 -10.23
N ASN A 301 29.09 0.88 -11.47
CA ASN A 301 30.38 0.75 -12.12
C ASN A 301 31.35 1.65 -11.35
N LEU A 302 32.06 1.05 -10.38
CA LEU A 302 33.34 1.57 -9.94
C LEU A 302 34.31 1.47 -11.13
N GLN A 303 34.41 2.55 -11.90
CA GLN A 303 35.62 2.85 -12.64
C GLN A 303 36.18 4.17 -12.14
N HIS A 304 37.13 4.04 -11.22
CA HIS A 304 38.12 5.06 -10.97
C HIS A 304 38.95 5.27 -12.24
N THR A 305 38.88 6.47 -12.81
CA THR A 305 39.98 7.04 -13.61
C THR A 305 40.05 8.54 -13.31
N PRO A 306 41.20 9.07 -12.84
CA PRO A 306 41.37 10.49 -12.64
C PRO A 306 41.78 11.14 -13.97
N SER A 307 41.08 12.19 -14.39
CA SER A 307 41.61 13.09 -15.42
C SER A 307 41.24 14.52 -15.07
N LEU A 308 42.28 15.35 -15.09
CA LEU A 308 42.34 16.77 -14.79
C LEU A 308 41.58 17.59 -15.85
N GLY A 309 41.28 18.83 -15.49
CA GLY A 309 40.27 19.68 -16.11
C GLY A 309 40.62 20.27 -17.47
N GLU A 310 39.61 20.92 -18.07
CA GLU A 310 39.70 22.26 -18.68
C GLU A 310 38.28 22.75 -19.01
N GLU A 311 38.01 24.00 -18.67
CA GLU A 311 36.84 24.78 -19.09
C GLU A 311 36.98 25.15 -20.57
N ASP A 312 35.90 25.07 -21.35
CA ASP A 312 35.44 26.26 -22.10
C ASP A 312 34.00 26.09 -22.62
N GLY A 313 33.26 27.19 -22.65
CA GLY A 313 31.87 27.25 -23.07
C GLY A 313 31.68 27.57 -24.55
N ARG A 314 30.57 27.09 -25.14
CA ARG A 314 29.73 27.86 -26.07
C ARG A 314 28.42 27.14 -26.42
N LYS A 315 27.38 27.97 -26.54
CA LYS A 315 25.96 27.70 -26.74
C LYS A 315 25.65 27.18 -28.16
N SER A 316 24.63 26.31 -28.33
CA SER A 316 23.29 26.69 -28.85
C SER A 316 22.49 25.53 -29.50
N ALA A 317 21.17 25.53 -29.23
CA ALA A 317 20.02 25.14 -30.07
C ALA A 317 19.41 23.72 -30.03
N HIS A 318 18.29 23.64 -29.29
CA HIS A 318 16.98 23.03 -29.57
C HIS A 318 16.82 21.52 -29.89
N SER A 319 16.11 20.80 -29.02
CA SER A 319 14.70 20.41 -29.28
C SER A 319 14.03 19.85 -28.02
N GLU A 320 12.77 20.23 -27.85
CA GLU A 320 11.94 20.09 -26.66
C GLU A 320 11.30 18.68 -26.56
N THR A 321 11.36 18.07 -25.38
CA THR A 321 10.31 17.16 -24.88
C THR A 321 10.09 17.49 -23.40
N GLY A 322 8.96 18.14 -23.12
CA GLY A 322 8.64 18.73 -21.83
C GLY A 322 8.33 17.68 -20.76
N HIS A 323 9.17 17.63 -19.73
CA HIS A 323 8.79 17.18 -18.40
C HIS A 323 8.11 18.34 -17.68
N GLU A 324 6.81 18.24 -17.43
CA GLU A 324 6.07 19.21 -16.61
C GLU A 324 6.46 19.06 -15.12
N THR A 325 7.55 19.70 -14.71
CA THR A 325 7.74 20.12 -13.33
C THR A 325 6.99 21.43 -13.11
N SER A 326 5.77 21.35 -12.57
CA SER A 326 5.02 22.52 -12.15
C SER A 326 5.56 23.03 -10.81
N ASN A 327 6.34 24.10 -10.88
CA ASN A 327 6.59 25.00 -9.75
C ASN A 327 5.28 25.72 -9.40
N ALA A 328 4.70 25.39 -8.24
CA ALA A 328 3.73 26.22 -7.54
C ALA A 328 4.21 26.37 -6.09
N SER A 329 4.60 27.59 -5.74
CA SER A 329 5.18 28.03 -4.48
C SER A 329 4.23 27.89 -3.27
N ASP A 330 4.81 27.44 -2.16
CA ASP A 330 4.48 27.76 -0.75
C ASP A 330 3.08 27.43 -0.19
N GLN A 331 2.79 26.13 0.06
CA GLN A 331 1.97 25.63 1.20
C GLN A 331 2.23 24.12 1.47
N ASP A 332 3.49 23.71 1.59
CA ASP A 332 3.91 22.30 1.69
C ASP A 332 4.32 21.84 3.11
N SER A 333 3.84 22.51 4.17
CA SER A 333 4.25 22.21 5.57
C SER A 333 3.69 20.90 6.14
N ILE A 334 2.53 20.42 5.66
CA ILE A 334 1.88 19.23 6.24
C ILE A 334 2.61 17.92 5.88
N SER A 335 3.29 17.88 4.73
CA SER A 335 3.65 16.61 4.10
C SER A 335 5.16 16.38 3.98
N SER A 336 5.96 17.27 3.39
CA SER A 336 7.25 16.85 2.80
C SER A 336 8.34 16.39 3.78
N ALA A 337 8.30 16.78 5.06
CA ALA A 337 9.40 16.51 5.99
C ALA A 337 9.43 15.10 6.59
N PHE A 338 8.34 14.31 6.51
CA PHE A 338 8.24 13.00 7.16
C PHE A 338 8.38 11.79 6.21
N TYR A 339 8.49 12.04 4.90
CA TYR A 339 8.54 11.01 3.85
C TYR A 339 9.92 10.82 3.22
N THR A 340 11.02 11.08 3.93
CA THR A 340 12.34 10.66 3.43
C THR A 340 12.40 9.14 3.52
N ASN A 341 11.85 8.48 2.51
CA ASN A 341 11.97 7.06 2.30
C ASN A 341 13.44 6.85 1.95
N ASP A 342 14.21 6.37 2.91
CA ASP A 342 15.56 5.87 2.64
C ASP A 342 15.44 4.84 1.50
N GLU A 343 16.20 5.00 0.42
CA GLU A 343 16.12 4.11 -0.75
C GLU A 343 16.34 2.65 -0.34
N SER A 344 17.16 2.43 0.70
CA SER A 344 17.37 1.12 1.32
C SER A 344 16.08 0.55 1.93
N SER A 345 15.35 1.34 2.71
CA SER A 345 14.07 0.93 3.30
C SER A 345 13.02 0.60 2.23
N ALA A 346 12.98 1.39 1.15
CA ALA A 346 12.06 1.17 0.05
C ALA A 346 12.33 -0.16 -0.68
N LEU A 347 13.60 -0.55 -0.83
CA LEU A 347 13.97 -1.82 -1.46
C LEU A 347 13.55 -3.02 -0.61
N GLU A 348 13.72 -2.93 0.71
CA GLU A 348 13.32 -4.01 1.61
C GLU A 348 11.79 -4.13 1.74
N ASP A 349 11.06 -3.02 1.66
CA ASP A 349 9.59 -3.01 1.51
C ASP A 349 9.16 -3.74 0.24
N LEU A 350 9.79 -3.45 -0.90
CA LEU A 350 9.50 -4.14 -2.16
C LEU A 350 9.73 -5.65 -2.03
N LYS A 351 10.85 -6.05 -1.41
CA LYS A 351 11.20 -7.46 -1.20
C LYS A 351 10.17 -8.18 -0.33
N MET A 352 9.80 -7.60 0.82
CA MET A 352 8.79 -8.17 1.72
C MET A 352 7.44 -8.38 1.00
N VAL A 353 6.97 -7.37 0.26
CA VAL A 353 5.70 -7.48 -0.47
C VAL A 353 5.78 -8.57 -1.53
N ARG A 354 6.88 -8.64 -2.28
CA ARG A 354 7.11 -9.66 -3.31
C ARG A 354 7.09 -11.06 -2.72
N GLU A 355 7.82 -11.29 -1.63
CA GLU A 355 7.86 -12.58 -0.93
C GLU A 355 6.45 -13.00 -0.50
N ILE A 356 5.66 -12.08 0.07
CA ILE A 356 4.29 -12.37 0.48
C ILE A 356 3.39 -12.66 -0.72
N LEU A 357 3.48 -11.86 -1.79
CA LEU A 357 2.70 -12.07 -3.01
C LEU A 357 2.98 -13.42 -3.70
N PHE A 358 4.18 -13.98 -3.53
CA PHE A 358 4.55 -15.30 -4.07
C PHE A 358 4.55 -16.44 -3.03
N SER A 359 4.15 -16.16 -1.78
CA SER A 359 4.23 -17.14 -0.68
C SER A 359 3.13 -18.20 -0.68
N SER A 360 2.01 -18.00 -1.39
CA SER A 360 0.87 -18.94 -1.38
C SER A 360 0.17 -19.03 -2.74
N ARG A 361 -0.56 -20.14 -2.95
CA ARG A 361 -1.35 -20.34 -4.18
C ARG A 361 -2.41 -19.26 -4.33
N GLU A 362 -3.10 -18.90 -3.24
CA GLU A 362 -4.14 -17.88 -3.27
C GLU A 362 -3.58 -16.51 -3.66
N ASN A 363 -2.36 -16.18 -3.25
CA ASN A 363 -1.71 -14.93 -3.62
C ASN A 363 -1.29 -14.91 -5.10
N VAL A 364 -0.76 -16.03 -5.61
CA VAL A 364 -0.42 -16.18 -7.02
C VAL A 364 -1.68 -16.13 -7.89
N ASP A 365 -2.73 -16.87 -7.51
CA ASP A 365 -4.02 -16.86 -8.20
C ASP A 365 -4.66 -15.46 -8.18
N PHE A 366 -4.52 -14.71 -7.07
CA PHE A 366 -4.92 -13.31 -7.00
C PHE A 366 -4.22 -12.43 -8.05
N ILE A 367 -2.91 -12.57 -8.24
CA ILE A 367 -2.15 -11.82 -9.25
C ILE A 367 -2.65 -12.15 -10.65
N HIS A 368 -2.75 -13.45 -10.97
CA HIS A 368 -3.16 -13.90 -12.30
C HIS A 368 -4.63 -13.55 -12.61
N GLU A 369 -5.52 -13.60 -11.62
CA GLU A 369 -6.90 -13.18 -11.80
C GLU A 369 -7.04 -11.66 -11.96
N VAL A 370 -6.28 -10.84 -11.22
CA VAL A 370 -6.21 -9.39 -11.48
C VAL A 370 -5.71 -9.12 -12.92
N PHE A 371 -4.69 -9.85 -13.36
CA PHE A 371 -4.16 -9.72 -14.72
C PHE A 371 -5.19 -10.11 -15.78
N ARG A 372 -5.94 -11.20 -15.56
CA ARG A 372 -7.05 -11.59 -16.45
C ARG A 372 -8.12 -10.49 -16.53
N GLN A 373 -8.50 -9.91 -15.39
CA GLN A 373 -9.47 -8.81 -15.36
C GLN A 373 -8.95 -7.55 -16.07
N ALA A 374 -7.66 -7.24 -15.91
CA ALA A 374 -7.03 -6.12 -16.59
C ALA A 374 -7.08 -6.26 -18.12
N LEU A 375 -6.85 -7.47 -18.65
CA LEU A 375 -6.95 -7.76 -20.09
C LEU A 375 -8.40 -7.72 -20.63
N ARG A 376 -9.40 -7.62 -19.75
CA ARG A 376 -10.81 -7.42 -20.11
C ARG A 376 -11.23 -5.94 -20.12
N LEU A 377 -10.36 -5.03 -19.67
CA LEU A 377 -10.67 -3.60 -19.63
C LEU A 377 -10.87 -3.00 -21.03
N CYS A 378 -11.50 -1.82 -21.06
CA CYS A 378 -11.56 -0.99 -22.27
C CYS A 378 -10.17 -0.47 -22.64
N PHE A 379 -9.91 -0.27 -23.94
CA PHE A 379 -8.64 0.25 -24.46
C PHE A 379 -8.27 1.67 -24.00
N ARG A 380 -9.20 2.40 -23.37
CA ARG A 380 -8.86 3.61 -22.61
C ARG A 380 -7.80 3.35 -21.52
N TYR A 381 -7.75 2.13 -21.01
CA TYR A 381 -6.83 1.67 -19.98
C TYR A 381 -5.70 0.80 -20.57
N SER A 382 -5.29 1.07 -21.81
CA SER A 382 -4.25 0.30 -22.50
C SER A 382 -2.93 0.23 -21.74
N SER A 383 -2.61 1.23 -20.91
CA SER A 383 -1.43 1.23 -20.03
C SER A 383 -1.42 0.02 -19.09
N ALA A 384 -2.54 -0.27 -18.41
CA ALA A 384 -2.67 -1.43 -17.53
C ALA A 384 -2.58 -2.75 -18.31
N MET A 385 -3.17 -2.81 -19.50
CA MET A 385 -3.10 -3.99 -20.36
C MET A 385 -1.65 -4.24 -20.82
N LYS A 386 -0.94 -3.20 -21.28
CA LYS A 386 0.48 -3.25 -21.65
C LYS A 386 1.34 -3.71 -20.48
N ALA A 387 1.10 -3.19 -19.27
CA ALA A 387 1.78 -3.61 -18.06
C ALA A 387 1.65 -5.13 -17.80
N VAL A 388 0.45 -5.68 -17.91
CA VAL A 388 0.21 -7.12 -17.75
C VAL A 388 0.90 -7.94 -18.85
N ILE A 389 0.77 -7.52 -20.11
CA ILE A 389 1.41 -8.20 -21.24
C ILE A 389 2.93 -8.22 -21.08
N HIS A 390 3.54 -7.13 -20.62
CA HIS A 390 4.98 -7.08 -20.34
C HIS A 390 5.39 -8.00 -19.19
N CYS A 391 4.60 -8.11 -18.11
CA CYS A 391 4.89 -9.05 -17.03
C CYS A 391 4.90 -10.51 -17.54
N TYR A 392 3.89 -10.90 -18.32
CA TYR A 392 3.87 -12.22 -18.95
C TYR A 392 5.02 -12.40 -19.96
N CYS A 393 5.33 -11.37 -20.76
CA CYS A 393 6.46 -11.39 -21.68
C CYS A 393 7.76 -11.70 -20.94
N ASP A 394 8.02 -11.04 -19.81
CA ASP A 394 9.23 -11.23 -19.03
C ASP A 394 9.32 -12.63 -18.41
N TRP A 395 8.19 -13.16 -17.92
CA TRP A 395 8.11 -14.51 -17.37
C TRP A 395 8.29 -15.59 -18.45
N ILE A 396 7.58 -15.46 -19.58
CA ILE A 396 7.60 -16.45 -20.67
C ILE A 396 8.97 -16.48 -21.36
N LYS A 397 9.59 -15.31 -21.55
CA LYS A 397 10.94 -15.21 -22.13
C LYS A 397 12.06 -15.45 -21.13
N MET A 398 11.73 -15.64 -19.85
CA MET A 398 12.68 -15.82 -18.75
C MET A 398 13.75 -14.70 -18.71
N THR A 399 13.34 -13.46 -18.97
CA THR A 399 14.26 -12.29 -18.99
C THR A 399 14.60 -11.80 -17.59
N SER A 400 13.85 -12.24 -16.57
CA SER A 400 14.05 -11.84 -15.19
C SER A 400 15.24 -12.58 -14.56
N PRO A 401 16.14 -11.89 -13.84
CA PRO A 401 17.28 -12.55 -13.19
C PRO A 401 16.86 -13.46 -12.02
N GLU A 402 15.68 -13.23 -11.45
CA GLU A 402 15.10 -14.05 -10.40
C GLU A 402 13.70 -14.50 -10.81
N LEU A 403 13.58 -15.77 -11.19
CA LEU A 403 12.33 -16.40 -11.58
C LEU A 403 11.39 -16.52 -10.36
N PRO A 404 10.13 -16.05 -10.47
CA PRO A 404 9.15 -16.27 -9.42
C PRO A 404 8.98 -17.77 -9.10
N PRO A 405 8.80 -18.16 -7.81
CA PRO A 405 8.67 -19.56 -7.41
C PRO A 405 7.60 -20.36 -8.18
N PHE A 406 6.50 -19.71 -8.57
CA PHE A 406 5.42 -20.37 -9.30
C PHE A 406 5.76 -20.76 -10.74
N MET A 407 6.78 -20.14 -11.34
CA MET A 407 7.27 -20.48 -12.67
C MET A 407 8.07 -21.78 -12.70
N LEU A 408 8.54 -22.25 -11.54
CA LEU A 408 9.29 -23.49 -11.43
C LEU A 408 8.36 -24.68 -11.65
N GLU A 409 8.90 -25.75 -12.23
CA GLU A 409 8.14 -26.98 -12.47
C GLU A 409 7.64 -27.61 -11.15
N PRO A 410 6.40 -28.10 -11.12
CA PRO A 410 5.91 -28.88 -9.99
C PRO A 410 6.73 -30.17 -9.88
N ASN A 411 7.17 -30.55 -8.67
CA ASN A 411 7.89 -31.81 -8.50
C ASN A 411 6.96 -33.00 -8.83
N GLU A 412 7.41 -33.93 -9.67
CA GLU A 412 6.71 -35.18 -10.07
C GLU A 412 6.50 -36.21 -8.93
N GLY A 413 6.35 -35.78 -7.67
CA GLY A 413 6.33 -36.65 -6.49
C GLY A 413 4.97 -37.17 -6.03
N GLY A 414 3.94 -37.16 -6.88
CA GLY A 414 2.57 -37.57 -6.51
C GLY A 414 1.86 -38.48 -7.51
N ARG A 415 2.54 -38.88 -8.60
CA ARG A 415 2.05 -39.86 -9.57
C ARG A 415 3.12 -40.90 -9.82
N GLY A 416 3.41 -41.68 -8.79
CA GLY A 416 4.23 -42.88 -8.88
C GLY A 416 3.64 -43.88 -7.90
N GLU A 417 3.35 -45.06 -8.41
CA GLU A 417 2.82 -46.19 -7.67
C GLU A 417 3.66 -46.48 -6.40
N SER A 418 2.98 -47.02 -5.41
CA SER A 418 3.53 -47.59 -4.19
C SER A 418 4.81 -48.41 -4.42
N ASP A 419 5.92 -47.95 -3.85
CA ASP A 419 7.04 -48.82 -3.51
C ASP A 419 7.45 -48.53 -2.05
N PRO A 420 7.29 -49.48 -1.11
CA PRO A 420 7.55 -49.25 0.30
C PRO A 420 8.91 -49.83 0.67
N GLU A 421 10.03 -49.17 0.34
CA GLU A 421 11.30 -49.47 1.03
C GLU A 421 12.40 -48.42 0.77
N GLY A 422 13.00 -47.94 1.86
CA GLY A 422 14.19 -47.08 1.88
C GLY A 422 13.91 -45.58 2.00
N ASP A 423 14.52 -44.80 2.87
CA ASP A 423 15.57 -45.08 3.84
C ASP A 423 15.66 -43.85 4.78
N LEU A 424 16.19 -44.06 5.96
CA LEU A 424 16.12 -43.28 7.20
C LEU A 424 16.68 -41.84 7.17
N SER A 425 16.93 -41.23 6.01
CA SER A 425 17.57 -39.91 5.91
C SER A 425 16.65 -38.70 6.12
N ARG A 426 15.32 -38.89 6.24
CA ARG A 426 14.36 -37.77 6.44
C ARG A 426 14.20 -37.31 7.89
N ARG A 427 14.72 -38.05 8.88
CA ARG A 427 14.54 -37.75 10.32
C ARG A 427 15.47 -36.69 10.89
N LEU A 428 16.42 -36.16 10.10
CA LEU A 428 17.41 -35.17 10.55
C LEU A 428 17.13 -33.72 10.09
N ARG A 429 15.97 -33.46 9.47
CA ARG A 429 15.59 -32.11 9.05
C ARG A 429 14.58 -31.54 10.04
N ASN A 430 14.91 -30.42 10.66
CA ASN A 430 14.01 -29.68 11.54
C ASN A 430 12.64 -29.46 10.88
N ASP A 431 11.55 -29.56 11.65
CA ASP A 431 10.18 -29.35 11.18
C ASP A 431 9.98 -28.01 10.44
N SER A 432 10.76 -26.99 10.81
CA SER A 432 10.78 -25.68 10.13
C SER A 432 11.32 -25.74 8.70
N TYR A 433 12.30 -26.61 8.41
CA TYR A 433 12.86 -26.79 7.05
C TYR A 433 11.93 -27.61 6.17
N ILE A 434 11.30 -28.66 6.72
CA ILE A 434 10.29 -29.46 6.02
C ILE A 434 9.04 -28.61 5.70
N GLY A 435 8.59 -27.78 6.63
CA GLY A 435 7.48 -26.84 6.42
C GLY A 435 7.79 -25.74 5.39
N ALA A 436 9.00 -25.17 5.42
CA ALA A 436 9.44 -24.16 4.46
C ALA A 436 9.60 -24.73 3.04
N MET A 437 10.28 -25.90 2.90
CA MET A 437 10.36 -26.61 1.62
C MET A 437 8.98 -27.02 1.12
N SER A 438 8.09 -27.48 1.99
CA SER A 438 6.71 -27.84 1.63
C SER A 438 5.98 -26.61 1.08
N THR A 439 6.02 -25.46 1.76
CA THR A 439 5.35 -24.23 1.30
C THR A 439 5.87 -23.75 -0.06
N GLU A 440 7.19 -23.76 -0.28
CA GLU A 440 7.81 -23.44 -1.58
C GLU A 440 7.46 -24.45 -2.68
N LEU A 441 7.27 -25.72 -2.34
CA LEU A 441 6.84 -26.75 -3.30
C LEU A 441 5.37 -26.59 -3.69
N HIS A 442 4.51 -26.09 -2.79
CA HIS A 442 3.10 -25.93 -3.07
C HIS A 442 2.82 -24.80 -4.07
N VAL A 443 3.67 -23.77 -4.17
CA VAL A 443 3.45 -22.63 -5.08
C VAL A 443 3.93 -22.86 -6.51
N ARG A 444 4.55 -24.01 -6.83
CA ARG A 444 5.06 -24.30 -8.19
C ARG A 444 3.93 -24.67 -9.14
N ALA A 445 3.71 -23.86 -10.18
CA ALA A 445 2.71 -24.08 -11.22
C ALA A 445 3.33 -24.60 -12.53
N GLY A 446 4.60 -24.31 -12.78
CA GLY A 446 5.31 -24.68 -14.01
C GLY A 446 4.98 -23.78 -15.21
N LEU A 447 5.85 -23.83 -16.22
CA LEU A 447 5.74 -22.93 -17.39
C LEU A 447 4.46 -23.20 -18.19
N GLN A 448 4.06 -24.46 -18.37
CA GLN A 448 2.88 -24.83 -19.19
C GLN A 448 1.61 -24.13 -18.73
N ASN A 449 1.37 -24.12 -17.41
CA ASN A 449 0.21 -23.46 -16.83
C ASN A 449 0.21 -21.95 -17.06
N VAL A 450 1.39 -21.33 -17.00
CA VAL A 450 1.56 -19.88 -17.29
C VAL A 450 1.23 -19.59 -18.75
N LEU A 451 1.70 -20.44 -19.68
CA LEU A 451 1.38 -20.31 -21.11
C LEU A 451 -0.12 -20.43 -21.35
N GLN A 452 -0.77 -21.44 -20.77
CA GLN A 452 -2.21 -21.66 -20.88
C GLN A 452 -3.02 -20.47 -20.37
N VAL A 453 -2.72 -20.00 -19.14
CA VAL A 453 -3.39 -18.82 -18.57
C VAL A 453 -3.16 -17.57 -19.41
N PHE A 454 -1.95 -17.38 -19.94
CA PHE A 454 -1.65 -16.23 -20.80
C PHE A 454 -2.48 -16.28 -22.09
N VAL A 455 -2.49 -17.41 -22.80
CA VAL A 455 -3.23 -17.56 -24.08
C VAL A 455 -4.72 -17.31 -23.89
N THR A 456 -5.33 -17.94 -22.88
CA THR A 456 -6.79 -17.81 -22.64
C THR A 456 -7.15 -16.40 -22.15
N SER A 457 -6.29 -15.78 -21.34
CA SER A 457 -6.52 -14.42 -20.85
C SER A 457 -6.30 -13.36 -21.93
N ALA A 458 -5.23 -13.47 -22.71
CA ALA A 458 -4.86 -12.51 -23.75
C ALA A 458 -5.82 -12.54 -24.95
N ALA A 459 -6.56 -13.64 -25.15
CA ALA A 459 -7.68 -13.68 -26.11
C ALA A 459 -8.70 -12.55 -25.90
N ASN A 460 -8.88 -12.06 -24.66
CA ASN A 460 -9.78 -10.94 -24.36
C ASN A 460 -9.39 -9.61 -25.03
N VAL A 461 -8.13 -9.45 -25.45
CA VAL A 461 -7.62 -8.28 -26.18
C VAL A 461 -8.16 -8.26 -27.61
N PHE A 462 -8.25 -9.43 -28.25
CA PHE A 462 -8.82 -9.54 -29.61
C PHE A 462 -10.34 -9.49 -29.59
N LEU A 463 -10.95 -10.04 -28.53
CA LEU A 463 -12.39 -10.28 -28.43
C LEU A 463 -13.12 -9.13 -27.73
N LEU A 464 -12.74 -7.89 -28.06
CA LEU A 464 -13.43 -6.67 -27.67
C LEU A 464 -13.76 -5.85 -28.91
N VAL A 465 -15.05 -5.66 -29.17
CA VAL A 465 -15.54 -4.80 -30.25
C VAL A 465 -15.32 -3.34 -29.86
N VAL A 466 -14.51 -2.65 -30.67
CA VAL A 466 -14.30 -1.20 -30.59
C VAL A 466 -15.16 -0.54 -31.66
N SER A 467 -15.93 0.49 -31.30
CA SER A 467 -16.68 1.24 -32.32
C SER A 467 -15.69 1.92 -33.28
N PRO A 468 -15.92 1.84 -34.61
CA PRO A 468 -15.13 2.57 -35.61
C PRO A 468 -15.05 4.08 -35.35
N ASP A 469 -16.03 4.64 -34.64
CA ASP A 469 -16.06 6.07 -34.30
C ASP A 469 -14.94 6.50 -33.34
N TYR A 470 -14.29 5.55 -32.66
CA TYR A 470 -13.20 5.80 -31.73
C TYR A 470 -11.86 5.31 -32.28
N ALA A 471 -11.39 5.90 -33.38
CA ALA A 471 -10.15 5.51 -34.07
C ALA A 471 -8.95 5.33 -33.11
N ARG A 472 -8.77 6.22 -32.13
CA ARG A 472 -7.68 6.11 -31.14
C ARG A 472 -7.75 4.83 -30.31
N LEU A 473 -8.95 4.35 -29.96
CA LEU A 473 -9.09 3.10 -29.20
C LEU A 473 -8.79 1.88 -30.07
N LEU A 474 -9.07 1.97 -31.38
CA LEU A 474 -8.71 0.95 -32.35
C LEU A 474 -7.19 0.87 -32.54
N ASP A 475 -6.50 2.00 -32.61
CA ASP A 475 -5.03 2.04 -32.66
C ASP A 475 -4.41 1.38 -31.43
N GLU A 476 -4.92 1.70 -30.23
CA GLU A 476 -4.49 1.06 -28.98
C GLU A 476 -4.74 -0.45 -28.98
N GLN A 477 -5.88 -0.90 -29.52
CA GLN A 477 -6.17 -2.33 -29.69
C GLN A 477 -5.16 -2.99 -30.62
N VAL A 478 -4.88 -2.39 -31.78
CA VAL A 478 -3.92 -2.91 -32.77
C VAL A 478 -2.54 -3.08 -32.14
N ASP A 479 -2.08 -2.10 -31.37
CA ASP A 479 -0.77 -2.16 -30.71
C ASP A 479 -0.72 -3.26 -29.63
N LEU A 480 -1.77 -3.40 -28.83
CA LEU A 480 -1.88 -4.50 -27.86
C LEU A 480 -1.90 -5.87 -28.56
N CYS A 481 -2.64 -6.02 -29.64
CA CYS A 481 -2.68 -7.23 -30.45
C CYS A 481 -1.30 -7.59 -30.99
N LYS A 482 -0.53 -6.61 -31.51
CA LYS A 482 0.87 -6.83 -31.94
C LYS A 482 1.75 -7.35 -30.80
N LEU A 483 1.62 -6.78 -29.60
CA LEU A 483 2.38 -7.22 -28.42
C LEU A 483 2.05 -8.68 -28.07
N VAL A 484 0.76 -9.04 -28.03
CA VAL A 484 0.33 -10.41 -27.75
C VAL A 484 0.83 -11.39 -28.83
N LEU A 485 0.66 -11.05 -30.11
CA LEU A 485 1.12 -11.88 -31.23
C LEU A 485 2.64 -12.08 -31.21
N ASN A 486 3.41 -11.08 -30.79
CA ASN A 486 4.86 -11.23 -30.63
C ASN A 486 5.24 -12.26 -29.56
N ILE A 487 4.47 -12.35 -28.47
CA ILE A 487 4.66 -13.37 -27.44
C ILE A 487 4.22 -14.74 -27.95
N TYR A 488 3.07 -14.83 -28.64
CA TYR A 488 2.64 -16.10 -29.28
C TYR A 488 3.68 -16.62 -30.28
N ARG A 489 4.27 -15.74 -31.10
CA ARG A 489 5.37 -16.10 -32.00
C ARG A 489 6.56 -16.64 -31.22
N TYR A 490 6.93 -16.00 -30.11
CA TYR A 490 8.02 -16.49 -29.27
C TYR A 490 7.70 -17.88 -28.71
N MET A 491 6.50 -18.10 -28.16
CA MET A 491 6.05 -19.37 -27.59
C MET A 491 6.14 -20.51 -28.61
N VAL A 492 5.60 -20.32 -29.81
CA VAL A 492 5.61 -21.33 -30.88
C VAL A 492 7.04 -21.66 -31.33
N MET A 493 7.92 -20.66 -31.39
CA MET A 493 9.27 -20.84 -31.94
C MET A 493 10.32 -21.26 -30.91
N ASN A 494 10.12 -20.96 -29.62
CA ASN A 494 11.17 -21.07 -28.60
C ASN A 494 10.74 -21.81 -27.33
N SER A 495 9.46 -22.18 -27.18
CA SER A 495 8.97 -22.88 -26.00
C SER A 495 8.45 -24.27 -26.38
N ARG A 496 8.81 -25.29 -25.58
CA ARG A 496 8.18 -26.61 -25.70
C ARG A 496 6.78 -26.53 -25.10
N MET A 497 5.75 -26.82 -25.89
CA MET A 497 4.35 -26.84 -25.43
C MET A 497 3.84 -28.29 -25.40
N GLU A 498 3.16 -28.64 -24.32
CA GLU A 498 2.47 -29.92 -24.20
C GLU A 498 1.21 -29.97 -25.06
N GLN A 499 0.67 -31.15 -25.35
CA GLN A 499 -0.53 -31.29 -26.20
C GLN A 499 -1.75 -30.48 -25.73
N LYS A 500 -1.87 -30.22 -24.42
CA LYS A 500 -2.96 -29.42 -23.85
C LYS A 500 -2.75 -27.91 -23.98
N THR A 501 -1.51 -27.47 -24.16
CA THR A 501 -1.09 -26.06 -24.29
C THR A 501 -1.03 -25.69 -25.76
#